data_AF-A0A7Y4QXC9-F1
#
_entry.id   AF-A0A7Y4QXC9-F1
#
_cell.length_a   1.000
_cell.length_b   1.000
_cell.length_c   1.000
_cell.angle_alpha   90.00
_cell.angle_beta   90.00
_cell.angle_gamma   90.00
#
_symmetry.space_group_name_H-M   'P 1'
#
loop_
_entity.id
_entity.type
_entity.pdbx_description
1 polymer ?
#
loop_
_entity_poly.entity_id
_entity_poly.type
_entity_poly.pdbx_seq_one_letter_code
_entity_poly.pdbx_strand_id
1 'polypeptide(L)'
;MPAIQPRSSSQSIGNYTSHRATAQGVIIQSSAGILSITLFTPEVVQVRFTAGEPPEDFSYAVIAQPQTVAFTVSDSSDSILIKTDQLQIKITKTALRVSIADAAGNVLNEDDPGLGIQLNGEQINCYKKLQPDERFIGLGEKNGPLDKRGRGYINWNTDAYAYSPDADPLYCSVPFYIGVHQQKAYGLYFDNSFRSTFNFGASNDRFSSFSADGGEMKYYFIGGNSVQEIIKNYTHLTGRTPLPPLWSIGYQQCRYSYYPDREVLRVAEGFRDRDLPGDAIVLDIHYMDAYKIFTWDKETFPNPKGLIEKLKAMGLHVVVMCDPGINIEAGYEAYESGKKEGVFIKYPDGTEYSGQVWPGWCHFPDFTREESRKWWADHFKDYVALGVDGFWNDMNEIATWGNMLPDLMEFDFDGRKSTTREGRNLYGMMMARSTYEGTKNL
;
A
#
# COMPACT_ATOMS: atom_id res chain seq x y z
N MET A 1 8.75 -36.21 37.97
CA MET A 1 9.45 -35.32 37.01
C MET A 1 8.70 -34.01 36.97
N PRO A 2 9.35 -32.84 37.17
CA PRO A 2 8.65 -31.57 36.95
C PRO A 2 8.27 -31.52 35.47
N ALA A 3 7.01 -31.24 35.18
CA ALA A 3 6.54 -31.02 33.82
C ALA A 3 7.38 -29.88 33.23
N ILE A 4 8.18 -30.19 32.21
CA ILE A 4 8.84 -29.18 31.40
C ILE A 4 7.70 -28.39 30.77
N GLN A 5 7.38 -27.20 31.31
CA GLN A 5 6.50 -26.28 30.61
C GLN A 5 7.18 -25.99 29.27
N PRO A 6 6.50 -26.21 28.13
CA PRO A 6 7.08 -25.88 26.85
C PRO A 6 7.34 -24.38 26.85
N ARG A 7 8.62 -24.00 26.80
CA ARG A 7 9.04 -22.60 26.66
C ARG A 7 8.75 -22.21 25.23
N SER A 8 7.51 -21.76 24.97
CA SER A 8 7.12 -21.24 23.66
C SER A 8 8.01 -20.05 23.32
N SER A 9 8.61 -20.05 22.14
CA SER A 9 9.31 -18.88 21.58
C SER A 9 8.31 -17.80 21.14
N SER A 10 7.07 -18.20 20.82
CA SER A 10 5.95 -17.29 20.56
C SER A 10 5.38 -16.75 21.85
N GLN A 11 5.22 -15.43 21.93
CA GLN A 11 4.70 -14.73 23.11
C GLN A 11 3.33 -14.11 22.82
N SER A 12 2.33 -14.53 23.59
CA SER A 12 1.01 -13.89 23.60
C SER A 12 1.12 -12.47 24.13
N ILE A 13 0.21 -11.58 23.72
CA ILE A 13 0.06 -10.25 24.34
C ILE A 13 -0.36 -10.29 25.82
N GLY A 14 -0.65 -11.49 26.33
CA GLY A 14 -0.69 -11.77 27.76
C GLY A 14 -1.97 -11.35 28.44
N ASN A 15 -1.89 -11.13 29.75
CA ASN A 15 -3.05 -10.83 30.59
C ASN A 15 -3.22 -9.33 30.79
N TYR A 16 -4.47 -8.90 30.96
CA TYR A 16 -4.83 -7.57 31.41
C TYR A 16 -4.15 -7.21 32.75
N THR A 17 -3.70 -5.96 32.88
CA THR A 17 -3.20 -5.41 34.15
C THR A 17 -4.01 -4.18 34.60
N SER A 18 -4.22 -3.22 33.70
CA SER A 18 -5.04 -2.03 33.95
C SER A 18 -5.61 -1.48 32.66
N HIS A 19 -6.55 -0.53 32.74
CA HIS A 19 -6.97 0.26 31.59
C HIS A 19 -7.26 1.69 31.99
N ARG A 20 -7.33 2.56 30.98
CA ARG A 20 -7.91 3.90 31.09
C ARG A 20 -8.84 4.14 29.90
N ALA A 21 -9.98 4.78 30.15
CA ALA A 21 -10.81 5.31 29.09
C ALA A 21 -10.12 6.53 28.45
N THR A 22 -10.36 6.73 27.16
CA THR A 22 -9.99 7.93 26.41
C THR A 22 -11.25 8.60 25.87
N ALA A 23 -11.13 9.76 25.24
CA ALA A 23 -12.26 10.41 24.59
C ALA A 23 -12.81 9.61 23.39
N GLN A 24 -12.04 8.64 22.87
CA GLN A 24 -12.40 7.86 21.67
C GLN A 24 -12.31 6.34 21.90
N GLY A 25 -12.18 5.85 23.13
CA GLY A 25 -12.10 4.41 23.38
C GLY A 25 -11.38 4.05 24.68
N VAL A 26 -10.50 3.05 24.62
CA VAL A 26 -9.82 2.49 25.80
C VAL A 26 -8.38 2.13 25.48
N ILE A 27 -7.46 2.45 26.39
CA ILE A 27 -6.08 1.97 26.39
C ILE A 27 -5.93 0.94 27.50
N ILE A 28 -5.48 -0.26 27.15
CA ILE A 28 -5.35 -1.42 28.02
C ILE A 28 -3.87 -1.75 28.18
N GLN A 29 -3.42 -1.83 29.43
CA GLN A 29 -2.11 -2.35 29.78
C GLN A 29 -2.20 -3.87 29.91
N SER A 30 -1.23 -4.55 29.31
CA SER A 30 -1.08 -5.99 29.36
C SER A 30 0.28 -6.37 29.93
N SER A 31 0.48 -7.64 30.26
CA SER A 31 1.80 -8.13 30.68
C SER A 31 2.87 -8.09 29.58
N ALA A 32 2.51 -7.86 28.31
CA ALA A 32 3.45 -7.86 27.18
C ALA A 32 3.52 -6.53 26.42
N GLY A 33 2.71 -5.54 26.79
CA GLY A 33 2.61 -4.29 26.04
C GLY A 33 1.28 -3.56 26.21
N ILE A 34 0.95 -2.72 25.24
CA ILE A 34 -0.22 -1.82 25.28
C ILE A 34 -1.16 -2.18 24.14
N LEU A 35 -2.42 -2.44 24.45
CA LEU A 35 -3.50 -2.61 23.49
C LEU A 35 -4.42 -1.39 23.52
N SER A 36 -4.52 -0.67 22.42
CA SER A 36 -5.39 0.49 22.25
C SER A 36 -6.56 0.14 21.34
N ILE A 37 -7.76 0.50 21.77
CA ILE A 37 -8.99 0.45 20.99
C ILE A 37 -9.46 1.88 20.77
N THR A 38 -9.44 2.35 19.52
CA THR A 38 -9.82 3.72 19.14
C THR A 38 -10.97 3.68 18.15
N LEU A 39 -12.08 4.31 18.50
CA LEU A 39 -13.27 4.46 17.66
C LEU A 39 -13.05 5.62 16.69
N PHE A 40 -13.00 5.33 15.39
CA PHE A 40 -12.91 6.34 14.34
C PHE A 40 -14.29 6.86 13.96
N THR A 41 -15.25 5.94 13.86
CA THR A 41 -16.68 6.19 13.69
C THR A 41 -17.42 5.12 14.52
N PRO A 42 -18.77 5.14 14.59
CA PRO A 42 -19.48 4.07 15.28
C PRO A 42 -19.24 2.66 14.71
N GLU A 43 -18.82 2.55 13.44
CA GLU A 43 -18.60 1.29 12.72
C GLU A 43 -17.13 0.98 12.48
N VAL A 44 -16.22 1.93 12.69
CA VAL A 44 -14.79 1.78 12.37
C VAL A 44 -13.96 1.86 13.63
N VAL A 45 -13.19 0.80 13.89
CA VAL A 45 -12.42 0.62 15.11
C VAL A 45 -10.97 0.32 14.76
N GLN A 46 -10.05 1.16 15.21
CA GLN A 46 -8.62 0.86 15.19
C GLN A 46 -8.30 -0.02 16.40
N VAL A 47 -7.62 -1.13 16.14
CA VAL A 47 -7.00 -2.00 17.14
C VAL A 47 -5.50 -1.92 16.95
N ARG A 48 -4.79 -1.41 17.96
CA ARG A 48 -3.34 -1.19 17.91
C ARG A 48 -2.67 -1.85 19.11
N PHE A 49 -1.72 -2.75 18.87
CA PHE A 49 -0.89 -3.33 19.92
C PHE A 49 0.60 -3.03 19.70
N THR A 50 1.28 -2.65 20.77
CA THR A 50 2.72 -2.34 20.80
C THR A 50 3.41 -3.07 21.94
N ALA A 51 4.56 -3.70 21.65
CA ALA A 51 5.41 -4.34 22.64
C ALA A 51 6.29 -3.27 23.33
N GLY A 52 5.68 -2.45 24.19
CA GLY A 52 6.36 -1.35 24.90
C GLY A 52 5.64 -0.01 24.73
N GLU A 53 6.39 1.07 24.92
CA GLU A 53 5.88 2.43 24.72
C GLU A 53 5.44 2.60 23.25
N PRO A 54 4.22 3.11 22.99
CA PRO A 54 3.73 3.21 21.63
C PRO A 54 4.52 4.33 20.93
N PRO A 55 5.12 4.07 19.75
CA PRO A 55 5.63 5.15 18.92
C PRO A 55 4.50 6.10 18.52
N GLU A 56 4.87 7.25 17.97
CA GLU A 56 3.92 8.17 17.35
C GLU A 56 3.00 7.42 16.36
N ASP A 57 1.69 7.68 16.41
CA ASP A 57 0.77 7.07 15.45
C ASP A 57 0.99 7.68 14.07
N PHE A 58 1.38 6.84 13.13
CA PHE A 58 1.71 7.28 11.77
C PHE A 58 1.19 6.28 10.73
N SER A 59 0.63 6.78 9.64
CA SER A 59 0.26 5.99 8.46
C SER A 59 0.44 6.83 7.21
N TYR A 60 0.96 6.23 6.14
CA TYR A 60 0.92 6.85 4.81
C TYR A 60 -0.44 6.70 4.11
N ALA A 61 -1.27 5.76 4.57
CA ALA A 61 -2.52 5.42 3.92
C ALA A 61 -3.74 6.01 4.62
N VAL A 62 -3.76 6.06 5.96
CA VAL A 62 -4.90 6.57 6.73
C VAL A 62 -4.82 8.09 6.86
N ILE A 63 -5.78 8.79 6.25
CA ILE A 63 -5.90 10.25 6.29
C ILE A 63 -7.02 10.73 7.21
N ALA A 64 -7.94 9.84 7.60
CA ALA A 64 -9.00 10.16 8.54
C ALA A 64 -8.46 10.36 9.96
N GLN A 65 -9.19 11.15 10.74
CA GLN A 65 -8.96 11.31 12.18
C GLN A 65 -10.15 10.75 12.97
N PRO A 66 -9.93 10.24 14.20
CA PRO A 66 -11.02 9.78 15.04
C PRO A 66 -12.09 10.85 15.27
N GLN A 67 -13.35 10.52 15.01
CA GLN A 67 -14.50 11.41 15.26
C GLN A 67 -15.02 11.24 16.69
N THR A 68 -15.82 12.20 17.15
CA THR A 68 -16.57 12.03 18.41
C THR A 68 -17.65 10.97 18.22
N VAL A 69 -17.50 9.84 18.91
CA VAL A 69 -18.45 8.73 18.90
C VAL A 69 -19.15 8.65 20.25
N ALA A 70 -20.47 8.44 20.27
CA ALA A 70 -21.17 8.09 21.49
C ALA A 70 -20.94 6.60 21.78
N PHE A 71 -20.32 6.30 22.92
CA PHE A 71 -20.06 4.91 23.33
C PHE A 71 -20.15 4.74 24.85
N THR A 72 -20.35 3.51 25.28
CA THR A 72 -20.27 3.12 26.70
C THR A 72 -19.16 2.12 26.90
N VAL A 73 -18.46 2.20 28.04
CA VAL A 73 -17.50 1.20 28.49
C VAL A 73 -18.07 0.54 29.75
N SER A 74 -18.21 -0.78 29.72
CA SER A 74 -18.56 -1.59 30.88
C SER A 74 -17.39 -2.46 31.27
N ASP A 75 -16.99 -2.40 32.54
CA ASP A 75 -15.90 -3.20 33.09
C ASP A 75 -16.46 -4.32 33.98
N SER A 76 -16.19 -5.58 33.61
CA SER A 76 -16.54 -6.76 34.41
C SER A 76 -15.30 -7.43 34.98
N SER A 77 -15.47 -8.47 35.80
CA SER A 77 -14.35 -9.24 36.34
C SER A 77 -13.53 -9.95 35.25
N ASP A 78 -14.15 -10.31 34.13
CA ASP A 78 -13.58 -11.14 33.07
C ASP A 78 -13.33 -10.39 31.76
N SER A 79 -13.92 -9.21 31.55
CA SER A 79 -13.81 -8.48 30.27
C SER A 79 -14.06 -6.99 30.39
N ILE A 80 -13.63 -6.25 29.36
CA ILE A 80 -14.06 -4.88 29.07
C ILE A 80 -14.97 -4.94 27.84
N LEU A 81 -16.10 -4.27 27.89
CA LEU A 81 -17.06 -4.19 26.79
C LEU A 81 -17.29 -2.74 26.38
N ILE A 82 -16.93 -2.42 25.14
CA ILE A 82 -17.18 -1.13 24.51
C ILE A 82 -18.39 -1.29 23.58
N LYS A 83 -19.38 -0.41 23.68
CA LYS A 83 -20.56 -0.42 22.80
C LYS A 83 -20.75 0.92 22.12
N THR A 84 -20.92 0.89 20.81
CA THR A 84 -21.50 1.98 20.00
C THR A 84 -22.96 1.61 19.67
N ASP A 85 -23.64 2.44 18.89
CA ASP A 85 -24.95 2.09 18.32
C ASP A 85 -24.85 1.02 17.22
N GLN A 86 -23.66 0.76 16.67
CA GLN A 86 -23.45 -0.19 15.57
C GLN A 86 -22.67 -1.46 15.98
N LEU A 87 -21.79 -1.37 16.99
CA LEU A 87 -20.83 -2.43 17.34
C LEU A 87 -20.78 -2.72 18.84
N GLN A 88 -20.44 -3.96 19.15
CA GLN A 88 -20.01 -4.39 20.49
C GLN A 88 -18.57 -4.95 20.40
N ILE A 89 -17.62 -4.30 21.08
CA ILE A 89 -16.21 -4.73 21.14
C ILE A 89 -15.92 -5.27 22.53
N LYS A 90 -15.70 -6.57 22.63
CA LYS A 90 -15.37 -7.27 23.88
C LYS A 90 -13.87 -7.57 23.93
N ILE A 91 -13.23 -7.23 25.04
CA ILE A 91 -11.83 -7.56 25.35
C ILE A 91 -11.80 -8.44 26.60
N THR A 92 -11.36 -9.69 26.48
CA THR A 92 -11.19 -10.59 27.65
C THR A 92 -9.99 -10.16 28.49
N LYS A 93 -10.06 -10.29 29.82
CA LYS A 93 -8.96 -9.92 30.73
C LYS A 93 -7.91 -11.03 30.91
N THR A 94 -8.34 -12.29 30.89
CA THR A 94 -7.44 -13.44 30.91
C THR A 94 -7.13 -13.85 29.47
N ALA A 95 -5.86 -13.81 29.09
CA ALA A 95 -5.40 -13.86 27.70
C ALA A 95 -6.17 -12.84 26.84
N LEU A 96 -5.66 -11.62 26.71
CA LEU A 96 -6.34 -10.56 25.98
C LEU A 96 -6.76 -11.04 24.57
N ARG A 97 -8.07 -11.04 24.32
CA ARG A 97 -8.69 -11.35 23.01
C ARG A 97 -9.68 -10.26 22.67
N VAL A 98 -9.65 -9.83 21.42
CA VAL A 98 -10.62 -8.90 20.86
C VAL A 98 -11.69 -9.69 20.10
N SER A 99 -12.95 -9.46 20.44
CA SER A 99 -14.11 -9.95 19.71
C SER A 99 -15.00 -8.76 19.35
N ILE A 100 -15.39 -8.68 18.09
CA ILE A 100 -16.23 -7.60 17.55
C ILE A 100 -17.50 -8.23 17.00
N ALA A 101 -18.63 -7.74 17.48
CA ALA A 101 -19.97 -8.15 17.10
C ALA A 101 -20.78 -6.93 16.61
N ASP A 102 -21.85 -7.20 15.88
CA ASP A 102 -22.85 -6.17 15.56
C ASP A 102 -23.61 -5.71 16.82
N ALA A 103 -24.42 -4.66 16.68
CA ALA A 103 -25.24 -4.12 17.76
C ALA A 103 -26.17 -5.18 18.40
N ALA A 104 -26.59 -6.20 17.65
CA ALA A 104 -27.42 -7.31 18.13
C ALA A 104 -26.62 -8.42 18.84
N GLY A 105 -25.28 -8.32 18.90
CA GLY A 105 -24.40 -9.25 19.60
C GLY A 105 -23.96 -10.46 18.76
N ASN A 106 -24.20 -10.43 17.44
CA ASN A 106 -23.71 -11.49 16.56
C ASN A 106 -22.26 -11.22 16.19
N VAL A 107 -21.38 -12.19 16.44
CA VAL A 107 -19.94 -12.05 16.20
C VAL A 107 -19.66 -11.87 14.71
N LEU A 108 -18.90 -10.82 14.38
CA LEU A 108 -18.41 -10.53 13.03
C LEU A 108 -16.98 -11.03 12.87
N ASN A 109 -16.10 -10.72 13.82
CA ASN A 109 -14.71 -11.16 13.84
C ASN A 109 -14.24 -11.35 15.29
N GLU A 110 -13.51 -12.42 15.58
CA GLU A 110 -12.96 -12.66 16.91
C GLU A 110 -11.58 -13.30 16.82
N ASP A 111 -10.71 -12.95 17.76
CA ASP A 111 -9.41 -13.60 17.92
C ASP A 111 -9.57 -15.10 18.19
N ASP A 112 -8.64 -15.91 17.70
CA ASP A 112 -8.55 -17.32 18.12
C ASP A 112 -8.31 -17.37 19.65
N PRO A 113 -9.08 -18.17 20.42
CA PRO A 113 -9.01 -18.15 21.87
C PRO A 113 -7.63 -18.58 22.41
N GLY A 114 -6.94 -19.48 21.71
CA GLY A 114 -5.61 -19.95 22.10
C GLY A 114 -4.49 -19.03 21.66
N LEU A 115 -4.64 -18.35 20.53
CA LEU A 115 -3.57 -17.60 19.87
C LEU A 115 -3.76 -16.09 19.94
N GLY A 116 -4.81 -15.52 19.35
CA GLY A 116 -4.99 -14.05 19.27
C GLY A 116 -3.76 -13.35 18.68
N ILE A 117 -3.32 -12.24 19.29
CA ILE A 117 -2.09 -11.54 18.89
C ILE A 117 -0.86 -12.22 19.50
N GLN A 118 0.17 -12.46 18.68
CA GLN A 118 1.41 -13.16 19.05
C GLN A 118 2.65 -12.42 18.51
N LEU A 119 3.69 -12.36 19.33
CA LEU A 119 5.03 -11.88 19.00
C LEU A 119 5.98 -13.07 18.76
N ASN A 120 6.63 -13.08 17.61
CA ASN A 120 7.60 -14.09 17.19
C ASN A 120 8.92 -13.41 16.82
N GLY A 121 9.73 -13.05 17.81
CA GLY A 121 10.84 -12.12 17.58
C GLY A 121 10.29 -10.74 17.21
N GLU A 122 10.76 -10.18 16.10
CA GLU A 122 10.22 -8.92 15.54
C GLU A 122 8.90 -9.09 14.80
N GLN A 123 8.56 -10.32 14.38
CA GLN A 123 7.34 -10.57 13.63
C GLN A 123 6.12 -10.49 14.55
N ILE A 124 5.10 -9.77 14.07
CA ILE A 124 3.82 -9.61 14.75
C ILE A 124 2.73 -10.36 13.99
N ASN A 125 1.93 -11.15 14.71
CA ASN A 125 0.92 -12.04 14.14
C ASN A 125 -0.43 -11.82 14.82
N CYS A 126 -1.52 -11.87 14.06
CA CYS A 126 -2.89 -11.89 14.60
C CYS A 126 -3.65 -13.08 14.03
N TYR A 127 -4.08 -13.98 14.91
CA TYR A 127 -4.89 -15.15 14.58
C TYR A 127 -6.35 -14.88 14.93
N LYS A 128 -7.22 -14.98 13.93
CA LYS A 128 -8.67 -14.84 14.04
C LYS A 128 -9.31 -16.21 13.91
N LYS A 129 -10.34 -16.49 14.71
CA LYS A 129 -11.12 -17.72 14.54
C LYS A 129 -11.76 -17.72 13.17
N LEU A 130 -11.61 -18.83 12.44
CA LEU A 130 -12.26 -19.02 11.15
C LEU A 130 -13.73 -19.38 11.37
N GLN A 131 -14.65 -18.51 10.97
CA GLN A 131 -16.08 -18.76 11.15
C GLN A 131 -16.59 -19.82 10.15
N PRO A 132 -17.66 -20.57 10.49
CA PRO A 132 -18.29 -21.48 9.56
C PRO A 132 -18.66 -20.78 8.24
N ASP A 133 -18.30 -21.40 7.12
CA ASP A 133 -18.54 -20.90 5.76
C ASP A 133 -18.00 -19.50 5.43
N GLU A 134 -17.15 -18.93 6.28
CA GLU A 134 -16.47 -17.66 6.04
C GLU A 134 -15.65 -17.64 4.74
N ARG A 135 -15.91 -16.64 3.91
CA ARG A 135 -15.24 -16.37 2.64
C ARG A 135 -14.50 -15.04 2.73
N PHE A 136 -13.46 -14.90 1.90
CA PHE A 136 -12.62 -13.71 1.93
C PHE A 136 -12.41 -13.17 0.52
N ILE A 137 -12.49 -11.85 0.36
CA ILE A 137 -12.19 -11.13 -0.89
C ILE A 137 -11.29 -9.92 -0.61
N GLY A 138 -10.61 -9.38 -1.62
CA GLY A 138 -9.78 -8.18 -1.49
C GLY A 138 -8.29 -8.45 -1.67
N LEU A 139 -7.46 -7.87 -0.81
CA LEU A 139 -5.98 -7.80 -0.87
C LEU A 139 -5.39 -7.04 -2.06
N GLY A 140 -6.21 -6.25 -2.76
CA GLY A 140 -5.79 -5.50 -3.96
C GLY A 140 -5.59 -6.41 -5.17
N GLU A 141 -4.52 -6.14 -5.92
CA GLU A 141 -4.15 -6.90 -7.10
C GLU A 141 -3.52 -8.24 -6.71
N LYS A 142 -4.34 -9.30 -6.69
CA LYS A 142 -3.88 -10.67 -6.47
C LYS A 142 -4.53 -11.63 -7.45
N ASN A 143 -3.72 -12.55 -7.94
CA ASN A 143 -4.14 -13.64 -8.79
C ASN A 143 -4.93 -14.73 -8.04
N GLY A 144 -5.40 -15.72 -8.80
CA GLY A 144 -6.25 -16.79 -8.33
C GLY A 144 -7.73 -16.39 -8.23
N PRO A 145 -8.56 -17.22 -7.56
CA PRO A 145 -9.99 -16.98 -7.44
C PRO A 145 -10.32 -15.73 -6.60
N LEU A 146 -11.51 -15.18 -6.85
CA LEU A 146 -12.05 -14.08 -6.04
C LEU A 146 -12.19 -14.49 -4.57
N ASP A 147 -12.74 -15.68 -4.31
CA ASP A 147 -12.79 -16.27 -2.97
C ASP A 147 -11.43 -16.82 -2.56
N LYS A 148 -10.88 -16.20 -1.52
CA LYS A 148 -9.54 -16.46 -0.99
C LYS A 148 -9.51 -17.53 0.10
N ARG A 149 -10.65 -18.11 0.50
CA ARG A 149 -10.70 -19.17 1.51
C ARG A 149 -9.79 -20.35 1.11
N GLY A 150 -9.01 -20.85 2.06
CA GLY A 150 -8.08 -21.96 1.86
C GLY A 150 -6.74 -21.56 1.24
N ARG A 151 -6.50 -20.27 0.99
CA ARG A 151 -5.28 -19.77 0.35
C ARG A 151 -4.49 -18.81 1.25
N GLY A 152 -3.20 -18.73 0.98
CA GLY A 152 -2.26 -17.79 1.61
C GLY A 152 -1.72 -16.81 0.58
N TYR A 153 -1.40 -15.60 1.02
CA TYR A 153 -0.93 -14.51 0.17
C TYR A 153 0.14 -13.68 0.86
N ILE A 154 1.04 -13.09 0.09
CA ILE A 154 2.15 -12.26 0.55
C ILE A 154 2.00 -10.85 -0.03
N ASN A 155 2.19 -9.85 0.80
CA ASN A 155 2.35 -8.46 0.37
C ASN A 155 3.83 -8.11 0.37
N TRP A 156 4.39 -8.10 -0.83
CA TRP A 156 5.78 -7.76 -1.10
C TRP A 156 5.89 -7.37 -2.58
N ASN A 157 5.75 -6.09 -2.91
CA ASN A 157 5.73 -5.60 -4.29
C ASN A 157 6.92 -6.18 -5.06
N THR A 158 6.62 -6.89 -6.15
CA THR A 158 7.58 -7.71 -6.91
C THR A 158 7.31 -7.55 -8.39
N ASP A 159 8.34 -7.21 -9.15
CA ASP A 159 8.30 -7.29 -10.61
C ASP A 159 8.20 -8.76 -11.04
N ALA A 160 6.97 -9.19 -11.31
CA ALA A 160 6.62 -10.56 -11.64
C ALA A 160 6.35 -10.71 -13.15
N TYR A 161 7.34 -10.44 -14.00
CA TYR A 161 7.20 -10.56 -15.45
C TYR A 161 6.65 -11.92 -15.91
N ALA A 162 5.68 -11.88 -16.84
CA ALA A 162 5.03 -13.05 -17.42
C ALA A 162 4.46 -14.04 -16.36
N TYR A 163 3.89 -13.50 -15.29
CA TYR A 163 3.36 -14.27 -14.17
C TYR A 163 2.28 -15.30 -14.59
N SER A 164 2.20 -16.40 -13.84
CA SER A 164 1.16 -17.42 -14.02
C SER A 164 -0.16 -17.02 -13.32
N PRO A 165 -1.30 -17.64 -13.66
CA PRO A 165 -2.60 -17.32 -13.06
C PRO A 165 -2.74 -17.51 -11.54
N ASP A 166 -1.78 -18.16 -10.89
CA ASP A 166 -1.72 -18.38 -9.43
C ASP A 166 -0.50 -17.70 -8.79
N ALA A 167 0.25 -16.88 -9.53
CA ALA A 167 1.44 -16.22 -9.02
C ALA A 167 1.12 -15.19 -7.93
N ASP A 168 1.87 -15.23 -6.83
CA ASP A 168 1.85 -14.27 -5.74
C ASP A 168 3.24 -14.31 -5.06
N PRO A 169 3.83 -13.16 -4.67
CA PRO A 169 3.32 -11.80 -4.80
C PRO A 169 3.42 -11.22 -6.24
N LEU A 170 2.80 -10.05 -6.44
CA LEU A 170 2.79 -9.28 -7.70
C LEU A 170 3.24 -7.82 -7.43
N TYR A 171 2.82 -6.87 -8.27
CA TYR A 171 3.30 -5.48 -8.32
C TYR A 171 2.78 -4.60 -7.17
N CYS A 172 1.54 -4.80 -6.73
CA CYS A 172 0.88 -3.94 -5.73
C CYS A 172 0.48 -4.68 -4.45
N SER A 173 0.60 -4.01 -3.30
CA SER A 173 0.19 -4.52 -1.99
C SER A 173 -0.88 -3.62 -1.36
N VAL A 174 -2.10 -4.13 -1.22
CA VAL A 174 -3.19 -3.45 -0.49
C VAL A 174 -3.65 -4.37 0.64
N PRO A 175 -3.19 -4.19 1.90
CA PRO A 175 -3.51 -5.08 3.03
C PRO A 175 -4.94 -4.89 3.58
N PHE A 176 -5.93 -4.83 2.70
CA PHE A 176 -7.35 -4.71 3.02
C PHE A 176 -8.13 -5.91 2.46
N TYR A 177 -8.91 -6.59 3.30
CA TYR A 177 -9.81 -7.65 2.87
C TYR A 177 -11.20 -7.50 3.48
N ILE A 178 -12.18 -8.19 2.90
CA ILE A 178 -13.54 -8.31 3.41
C ILE A 178 -13.81 -9.77 3.74
N GLY A 179 -14.17 -10.04 4.99
CA GLY A 179 -14.69 -11.34 5.43
C GLY A 179 -16.21 -11.37 5.29
N VAL A 180 -16.75 -12.48 4.78
CA VAL A 180 -18.19 -12.67 4.58
C VAL A 180 -18.61 -14.02 5.14
N HIS A 181 -19.51 -14.03 6.12
CA HIS A 181 -20.09 -15.24 6.68
C HIS A 181 -21.50 -14.96 7.21
N GLN A 182 -22.37 -15.97 7.23
CA GLN A 182 -23.72 -15.86 7.81
C GLN A 182 -24.53 -14.63 7.31
N GLN A 183 -24.39 -14.28 6.03
CA GLN A 183 -25.00 -13.08 5.39
C GLN A 183 -24.55 -11.73 5.98
N LYS A 184 -23.43 -11.72 6.70
CA LYS A 184 -22.78 -10.53 7.25
C LYS A 184 -21.42 -10.36 6.61
N ALA A 185 -20.93 -9.13 6.66
CA ALA A 185 -19.61 -8.80 6.16
C ALA A 185 -18.90 -7.84 7.12
N TYR A 186 -17.58 -7.85 7.06
CA TYR A 186 -16.74 -6.86 7.72
C TYR A 186 -15.50 -6.63 6.85
N GLY A 187 -14.95 -5.42 6.90
CA GLY A 187 -13.64 -5.11 6.36
C GLY A 187 -12.56 -5.19 7.43
N LEU A 188 -11.35 -5.56 7.02
CA LEU A 188 -10.16 -5.44 7.86
C LEU A 188 -9.02 -4.85 7.03
N TYR A 189 -8.49 -3.73 7.47
CA TYR A 189 -7.32 -3.08 6.88
C TYR A 189 -6.14 -3.18 7.86
N PHE A 190 -5.09 -3.88 7.48
CA PHE A 190 -3.86 -4.01 8.28
C PHE A 190 -2.86 -2.91 7.87
N ASP A 191 -2.75 -1.88 8.71
CA ASP A 191 -1.95 -0.67 8.49
C ASP A 191 -0.49 -0.91 8.87
N ASN A 192 0.17 -1.74 8.06
CA ASN A 192 1.57 -2.13 8.22
C ASN A 192 2.18 -2.36 6.82
N SER A 193 3.28 -1.68 6.52
CA SER A 193 3.94 -1.72 5.21
C SER A 193 5.07 -2.75 5.11
N PHE A 194 5.44 -3.40 6.21
CA PHE A 194 6.41 -4.49 6.16
C PHE A 194 5.90 -5.62 5.28
N ARG A 195 6.82 -6.50 4.88
CA ARG A 195 6.45 -7.77 4.28
C ARG A 195 5.41 -8.47 5.16
N SER A 196 4.22 -8.69 4.61
CA SER A 196 3.10 -9.25 5.36
C SER A 196 2.54 -10.49 4.68
N THR A 197 2.02 -11.41 5.50
CA THR A 197 1.40 -12.66 5.06
C THR A 197 -0.03 -12.72 5.54
N PHE A 198 -0.93 -13.18 4.68
CA PHE A 198 -2.34 -13.41 4.97
C PHE A 198 -2.65 -14.88 4.74
N ASN A 199 -3.30 -15.55 5.70
CA ASN A 199 -3.71 -16.93 5.62
C ASN A 199 -5.22 -17.00 5.89
N PHE A 200 -5.99 -17.46 4.91
CA PHE A 200 -7.45 -17.54 5.01
C PHE A 200 -7.94 -18.98 5.24
N GLY A 201 -7.36 -19.66 6.22
CA GLY A 201 -7.56 -21.10 6.42
C GLY A 201 -6.76 -21.96 5.45
N ALA A 202 -5.63 -21.45 4.95
CA ALA A 202 -4.67 -22.25 4.22
C ALA A 202 -4.01 -23.26 5.16
N SER A 203 -4.07 -24.53 4.76
CA SER A 203 -3.50 -25.67 5.50
C SER A 203 -4.08 -25.88 6.91
N ASN A 204 -5.21 -25.26 7.25
CA ASN A 204 -5.91 -25.44 8.53
C ASN A 204 -7.38 -25.01 8.43
N ASP A 205 -8.23 -25.50 9.33
CA ASP A 205 -9.66 -25.15 9.42
C ASP A 205 -10.01 -24.42 10.73
N ARG A 206 -9.00 -23.98 11.49
CA ARG A 206 -9.15 -23.38 12.81
C ARG A 206 -9.15 -21.86 12.78
N PHE A 207 -8.24 -21.26 12.02
CA PHE A 207 -8.00 -19.83 12.04
C PHE A 207 -7.73 -19.26 10.65
N SER A 208 -8.06 -17.98 10.50
CA SER A 208 -7.39 -17.10 9.55
C SER A 208 -6.33 -16.29 10.30
N SER A 209 -5.33 -15.77 9.61
CA SER A 209 -4.30 -14.94 10.23
C SER A 209 -3.74 -13.91 9.27
N PHE A 210 -3.21 -12.84 9.85
CA PHE A 210 -2.37 -11.89 9.14
C PHE A 210 -1.17 -11.53 10.02
N SER A 211 -0.02 -11.33 9.39
CA SER A 211 1.23 -11.06 10.07
C SER A 211 2.12 -10.11 9.27
N ALA A 212 3.07 -9.47 9.94
CA ALA A 212 4.10 -8.64 9.34
C ALA A 212 5.46 -8.94 9.99
N ASP A 213 6.52 -8.91 9.19
CA ASP A 213 7.90 -9.19 9.63
C ASP A 213 8.49 -8.12 10.58
N GLY A 214 7.74 -7.05 10.84
CA GLY A 214 8.10 -5.99 11.78
C GLY A 214 6.94 -5.00 11.98
N GLY A 215 7.23 -3.92 12.71
CA GLY A 215 6.25 -2.89 13.03
C GLY A 215 5.22 -3.31 14.06
N GLU A 216 4.11 -2.58 14.11
CA GLU A 216 3.06 -2.77 15.11
C GLU A 216 1.93 -3.68 14.59
N MET A 217 1.17 -4.29 15.50
CA MET A 217 -0.14 -4.83 15.14
C MET A 217 -1.14 -3.69 15.13
N LYS A 218 -1.23 -2.97 14.00
CA LYS A 218 -2.21 -1.90 13.81
C LYS A 218 -3.16 -2.26 12.68
N TYR A 219 -4.42 -2.51 13.01
CA TYR A 219 -5.46 -2.77 12.01
C TYR A 219 -6.75 -2.04 12.32
N TYR A 220 -7.55 -1.84 11.28
CA TYR A 220 -8.87 -1.24 11.35
C TYR A 220 -9.89 -2.31 11.04
N PHE A 221 -10.77 -2.57 12.01
CA PHE A 221 -12.03 -3.25 11.75
C PHE A 221 -13.02 -2.25 11.16
N ILE A 222 -13.69 -2.63 10.09
CA ILE A 222 -14.58 -1.78 9.31
C ILE A 222 -15.93 -2.46 9.21
N GLY A 223 -16.88 -2.01 10.02
CA GLY A 223 -18.27 -2.43 9.97
C GLY A 223 -19.03 -1.83 8.79
N GLY A 224 -20.21 -2.39 8.54
CA GLY A 224 -21.18 -1.97 7.54
C GLY A 224 -22.18 -3.09 7.27
N ASN A 225 -23.41 -2.75 6.89
CA ASN A 225 -24.46 -3.72 6.58
C ASN A 225 -24.32 -4.34 5.18
N SER A 226 -23.35 -3.87 4.39
CA SER A 226 -23.05 -4.37 3.05
C SER A 226 -21.60 -4.14 2.67
N VAL A 227 -21.13 -4.84 1.63
CA VAL A 227 -19.82 -4.60 1.01
C VAL A 227 -19.66 -3.13 0.56
N GLN A 228 -20.74 -2.52 0.06
CA GLN A 228 -20.73 -1.11 -0.36
C GLN A 228 -20.44 -0.16 0.82
N GLU A 229 -21.07 -0.38 1.97
CA GLU A 229 -20.84 0.43 3.17
C GLU A 229 -19.43 0.23 3.72
N ILE A 230 -18.93 -1.01 3.70
CA ILE A 230 -17.55 -1.32 4.10
C ILE A 230 -16.54 -0.56 3.21
N ILE A 231 -16.73 -0.56 1.89
CA ILE A 231 -15.85 0.20 0.96
C ILE A 231 -15.98 1.71 1.17
N LYS A 232 -17.19 2.23 1.45
CA LYS A 232 -17.40 3.64 1.78
C LYS A 232 -16.65 4.04 3.07
N ASN A 233 -16.64 3.17 4.07
CA ASN A 233 -15.93 3.38 5.33
C ASN A 233 -14.42 3.21 5.17
N TYR A 234 -13.96 2.24 4.37
CA TYR A 234 -12.55 2.08 4.02
C TYR A 234 -12.00 3.31 3.29
N THR A 235 -12.69 3.80 2.26
CA THR A 235 -12.30 5.02 1.54
C THR A 235 -12.50 6.31 2.34
N HIS A 236 -13.30 6.29 3.41
CA HIS A 236 -13.28 7.38 4.38
C HIS A 236 -11.96 7.41 5.16
N LEU A 237 -11.45 6.24 5.58
CA LEU A 237 -10.15 6.12 6.25
C LEU A 237 -9.00 6.51 5.32
N THR A 238 -8.97 5.98 4.10
CA THR A 238 -7.79 6.02 3.23
C THR A 238 -7.86 7.05 2.10
N GLY A 239 -8.98 7.75 1.98
CA GLY A 239 -9.21 8.74 0.94
C GLY A 239 -10.08 8.22 -0.19
N ARG A 240 -10.84 9.15 -0.78
CA ARG A 240 -11.71 8.87 -1.93
C ARG A 240 -10.99 9.27 -3.20
N THR A 241 -10.92 8.34 -4.15
CA THR A 241 -10.42 8.62 -5.49
C THR A 241 -11.25 9.74 -6.11
N PRO A 242 -10.64 10.87 -6.53
CA PRO A 242 -11.35 11.91 -7.26
C PRO A 242 -11.85 11.34 -8.60
N LEU A 243 -12.89 11.94 -9.17
CA LEU A 243 -13.28 11.58 -10.53
C LEU A 243 -12.09 11.81 -11.48
N PRO A 244 -11.70 10.81 -12.27
CA PRO A 244 -10.61 10.99 -13.21
C PRO A 244 -11.06 11.92 -14.35
N PRO A 245 -10.12 12.51 -15.11
CA PRO A 245 -10.45 13.27 -16.30
C PRO A 245 -11.28 12.44 -17.29
N LEU A 246 -12.25 13.07 -17.95
CA LEU A 246 -13.19 12.36 -18.83
C LEU A 246 -12.48 11.60 -19.97
N TRP A 247 -11.35 12.10 -20.47
CA TRP A 247 -10.59 11.42 -21.53
C TRP A 247 -9.97 10.10 -21.06
N SER A 248 -9.66 9.96 -19.76
CA SER A 248 -8.93 8.78 -19.27
C SER A 248 -9.83 7.55 -19.14
N ILE A 249 -11.14 7.71 -19.22
CA ILE A 249 -12.10 6.59 -19.30
C ILE A 249 -12.40 6.17 -20.75
N GLY A 250 -11.87 6.92 -21.73
CA GLY A 250 -11.90 6.58 -23.15
C GLY A 250 -10.87 5.51 -23.53
N TYR A 251 -10.78 5.21 -24.82
CA TYR A 251 -9.80 4.22 -25.30
C TYR A 251 -8.40 4.81 -25.30
N GLN A 252 -7.46 4.15 -24.62
CA GLN A 252 -6.06 4.54 -24.56
C GLN A 252 -5.20 3.53 -25.33
N GLN A 253 -4.42 4.01 -26.30
CA GLN A 253 -3.54 3.15 -27.10
C GLN A 253 -2.11 3.15 -26.55
N CYS A 254 -1.59 1.96 -26.24
CA CYS A 254 -0.21 1.74 -25.80
C CYS A 254 0.40 0.52 -26.49
N ARG A 255 1.74 0.49 -26.59
CA ARG A 255 2.59 -0.67 -26.91
C ARG A 255 4.00 -0.35 -26.41
N TYR A 256 4.75 -1.35 -25.96
CA TYR A 256 6.21 -1.33 -25.86
C TYR A 256 6.84 -1.71 -27.22
N SER A 257 7.24 -0.79 -28.10
CA SER A 257 7.12 0.68 -28.07
C SER A 257 6.56 1.24 -29.39
N TYR A 258 6.23 2.53 -29.42
CA TYR A 258 6.05 3.32 -30.66
C TYR A 258 7.24 4.26 -30.83
N TYR A 259 8.15 3.95 -31.75
CA TYR A 259 9.30 4.80 -32.07
C TYR A 259 9.74 4.57 -33.53
N PRO A 260 10.30 5.57 -34.21
CA PRO A 260 10.43 6.97 -33.78
C PRO A 260 9.06 7.70 -33.81
N ASP A 261 9.05 9.02 -33.58
CA ASP A 261 7.85 9.88 -33.54
C ASP A 261 6.86 9.66 -34.71
N ARG A 262 7.35 9.35 -35.91
CA ARG A 262 6.51 9.03 -37.08
C ARG A 262 5.64 7.79 -36.90
N GLU A 263 6.08 6.81 -36.12
CA GLU A 263 5.28 5.61 -35.81
C GLU A 263 4.12 5.97 -34.88
N VAL A 264 4.34 6.89 -33.94
CA VAL A 264 3.29 7.45 -33.07
C VAL A 264 2.22 8.14 -33.93
N LEU A 265 2.65 9.01 -34.85
CA LEU A 265 1.73 9.71 -35.77
C LEU A 265 0.99 8.73 -36.68
N ARG A 266 1.68 7.72 -37.25
CA ARG A 266 1.05 6.70 -38.10
C ARG A 266 -0.07 5.95 -37.36
N VAL A 267 0.14 5.65 -36.07
CA VAL A 267 -0.89 5.01 -35.24
C VAL A 267 -2.05 5.97 -34.99
N ALA A 268 -1.76 7.22 -34.60
CA ALA A 268 -2.78 8.25 -34.37
C ALA A 268 -3.67 8.51 -35.60
N GLU A 269 -3.04 8.75 -36.75
CA GLU A 269 -3.69 8.92 -38.06
C GLU A 269 -4.49 7.66 -38.39
N GLY A 270 -3.94 6.48 -38.11
CA GLY A 270 -4.62 5.21 -38.34
C GLY A 270 -5.95 5.05 -37.61
N PHE A 271 -6.09 5.60 -36.40
CA PHE A 271 -7.38 5.69 -35.68
C PHE A 271 -8.35 6.60 -36.42
N ARG A 272 -7.89 7.79 -36.83
CA ARG A 272 -8.74 8.80 -37.49
C ARG A 272 -9.19 8.35 -38.89
N ASP A 273 -8.30 7.78 -39.68
CA ASP A 273 -8.59 7.26 -41.03
C ASP A 273 -9.61 6.12 -41.02
N ARG A 274 -9.70 5.38 -39.91
CA ARG A 274 -10.59 4.22 -39.74
C ARG A 274 -11.84 4.52 -38.94
N ASP A 275 -12.05 5.78 -38.56
CA ASP A 275 -13.18 6.20 -37.71
C ASP A 275 -13.23 5.40 -36.38
N LEU A 276 -12.06 5.14 -35.79
CA LEU A 276 -11.94 4.46 -34.50
C LEU A 276 -11.79 5.48 -33.36
N PRO A 277 -12.56 5.33 -32.27
CA PRO A 277 -12.39 6.17 -31.09
C PRO A 277 -11.03 5.92 -30.44
N GLY A 278 -10.41 6.99 -29.99
CA GLY A 278 -9.17 6.98 -29.24
C GLY A 278 -8.98 8.34 -28.59
N ASP A 279 -8.78 8.31 -27.28
CA ASP A 279 -8.70 9.49 -26.41
C ASP A 279 -7.27 9.77 -25.96
N ALA A 280 -6.41 8.76 -25.89
CA ALA A 280 -5.01 8.94 -25.53
C ALA A 280 -4.06 8.02 -26.31
N ILE A 281 -2.85 8.51 -26.53
CA ILE A 281 -1.69 7.69 -26.90
C ILE A 281 -0.67 7.74 -25.77
N VAL A 282 -0.19 6.56 -25.39
CA VAL A 282 0.85 6.38 -24.38
C VAL A 282 2.20 6.20 -25.08
N LEU A 283 3.17 7.02 -24.69
CA LEU A 283 4.57 6.89 -25.09
C LEU A 283 5.32 6.06 -24.04
N ASP A 284 5.67 4.85 -24.45
CA ASP A 284 6.51 3.92 -23.69
C ASP A 284 8.00 4.35 -23.76
N ILE A 285 8.88 3.68 -23.04
CA ILE A 285 10.25 4.09 -22.67
C ILE A 285 11.17 4.61 -23.81
N HIS A 286 10.95 4.21 -25.06
CA HIS A 286 11.78 4.60 -26.21
C HIS A 286 11.67 6.08 -26.63
N TYR A 287 10.81 6.89 -25.99
CA TYR A 287 10.82 8.34 -26.22
C TYR A 287 12.02 9.04 -25.57
N MET A 288 12.63 8.41 -24.56
CA MET A 288 13.74 8.92 -23.76
C MET A 288 15.11 8.66 -24.42
N ASP A 289 16.09 9.53 -24.20
CA ASP A 289 17.49 9.33 -24.61
C ASP A 289 18.09 8.16 -23.82
N ALA A 290 18.37 7.04 -24.49
CA ALA A 290 18.92 5.83 -23.88
C ALA A 290 18.20 5.40 -22.59
N TYR A 291 16.86 5.53 -22.57
CA TYR A 291 15.99 5.19 -21.43
C TYR A 291 16.21 6.06 -20.17
N LYS A 292 16.91 7.19 -20.28
CA LYS A 292 17.11 8.13 -19.17
C LYS A 292 15.86 8.99 -19.00
N ILE A 293 15.17 8.86 -17.86
CA ILE A 293 13.99 9.68 -17.55
C ILE A 293 14.30 11.19 -17.64
N PHE A 294 13.28 12.03 -17.80
CA PHE A 294 13.42 13.48 -17.94
C PHE A 294 14.19 13.94 -19.18
N THR A 295 14.36 13.06 -20.16
CA THR A 295 14.97 13.38 -21.46
C THR A 295 14.04 13.02 -22.62
N TRP A 296 14.33 13.59 -23.79
CA TRP A 296 13.78 13.18 -25.07
C TRP A 296 14.92 12.77 -25.99
N ASP A 297 14.78 11.63 -26.66
CA ASP A 297 15.76 11.20 -27.65
C ASP A 297 15.72 12.12 -28.88
N LYS A 298 16.83 12.80 -29.16
CA LYS A 298 16.87 13.84 -30.20
C LYS A 298 16.88 13.29 -31.62
N GLU A 299 17.16 12.00 -31.82
CA GLU A 299 17.19 11.39 -33.14
C GLU A 299 15.82 10.84 -33.54
N THR A 300 15.14 10.19 -32.59
CA THR A 300 13.85 9.53 -32.78
C THR A 300 12.65 10.39 -32.39
N PHE A 301 12.84 11.37 -31.49
CA PHE A 301 11.83 12.37 -31.10
C PHE A 301 12.40 13.80 -31.16
N PRO A 302 12.83 14.27 -32.35
CA PRO A 302 13.53 15.56 -32.49
C PRO A 302 12.68 16.79 -32.17
N ASN A 303 11.35 16.69 -32.23
CA ASN A 303 10.42 17.79 -31.95
C ASN A 303 9.22 17.31 -31.11
N PRO A 304 9.39 17.05 -29.81
CA PRO A 304 8.33 16.52 -28.96
C PRO A 304 7.13 17.47 -28.87
N LYS A 305 7.37 18.78 -28.83
CA LYS A 305 6.31 19.79 -28.84
C LYS A 305 5.43 19.67 -30.08
N GLY A 306 6.04 19.60 -31.27
CA GLY A 306 5.31 19.47 -32.53
C GLY A 306 4.58 18.12 -32.67
N LEU A 307 5.13 17.04 -32.11
CA LEU A 307 4.43 15.76 -32.03
C LEU A 307 3.16 15.88 -31.17
N ILE A 308 3.30 16.41 -29.94
CA ILE A 308 2.19 16.57 -29.00
C ILE A 308 1.11 17.48 -29.58
N GLU A 309 1.48 18.62 -30.18
CA GLU A 309 0.53 19.53 -30.82
C GLU A 309 -0.28 18.85 -31.94
N LYS A 310 0.35 17.99 -32.75
CA LYS A 310 -0.34 17.22 -33.80
C LYS A 310 -1.30 16.19 -33.21
N LEU A 311 -0.88 15.45 -32.19
CA LEU A 311 -1.74 14.48 -31.50
C LEU A 311 -2.96 15.17 -30.88
N LYS A 312 -2.75 16.31 -30.20
CA LYS A 312 -3.83 17.13 -29.65
C LYS A 312 -4.75 17.71 -30.70
N ALA A 313 -4.23 18.12 -31.87
CA ALA A 313 -5.06 18.54 -32.99
C ALA A 313 -5.96 17.42 -33.53
N MET A 314 -5.57 16.16 -33.35
CA MET A 314 -6.41 14.99 -33.62
C MET A 314 -7.36 14.65 -32.46
N GLY A 315 -7.36 15.40 -31.36
CA GLY A 315 -8.16 15.11 -30.17
C GLY A 315 -7.61 13.97 -29.31
N LEU A 316 -6.30 13.71 -29.36
CA LEU A 316 -5.63 12.73 -28.50
C LEU A 316 -4.88 13.44 -27.36
N HIS A 317 -5.07 12.93 -26.15
CA HIS A 317 -4.22 13.22 -25.01
C HIS A 317 -2.91 12.43 -25.09
N VAL A 318 -1.86 12.97 -24.48
CA VAL A 318 -0.53 12.33 -24.48
C VAL A 318 -0.18 11.90 -23.06
N VAL A 319 0.09 10.61 -22.89
CA VAL A 319 0.61 10.03 -21.65
C VAL A 319 2.04 9.58 -21.89
N VAL A 320 2.95 9.79 -20.94
CA VAL A 320 4.32 9.27 -21.02
C VAL A 320 4.61 8.35 -19.84
N MET A 321 5.34 7.28 -20.08
CA MET A 321 5.86 6.40 -19.03
C MET A 321 7.02 7.07 -18.27
N CYS A 322 7.16 6.79 -16.98
CA CYS A 322 8.18 7.34 -16.09
C CYS A 322 8.72 6.29 -15.12
N ASP A 323 10.01 5.97 -15.24
CA ASP A 323 10.73 5.01 -14.38
C ASP A 323 11.49 5.73 -13.26
N PRO A 324 11.61 5.14 -12.06
CA PRO A 324 12.30 5.77 -10.94
C PRO A 324 13.83 5.72 -11.04
N GLY A 325 14.40 4.90 -11.93
CA GLY A 325 15.84 4.70 -12.04
C GLY A 325 16.56 5.90 -12.68
N ILE A 326 17.42 6.58 -11.92
CA ILE A 326 18.29 7.65 -12.42
C ILE A 326 19.65 7.09 -12.77
N ASN A 327 19.92 6.99 -14.07
CA ASN A 327 21.17 6.49 -14.62
C ASN A 327 22.41 7.17 -14.03
N ILE A 328 23.44 6.38 -13.72
CA ILE A 328 24.72 6.86 -13.19
C ILE A 328 25.62 7.27 -14.37
N GLU A 329 25.42 8.50 -14.84
CA GLU A 329 26.17 9.07 -15.97
C GLU A 329 26.56 10.52 -15.67
N ALA A 330 27.85 10.82 -15.77
CA ALA A 330 28.36 12.17 -15.56
C ALA A 330 27.80 13.13 -16.61
N GLY A 331 27.30 14.29 -16.17
CA GLY A 331 26.70 15.30 -17.04
C GLY A 331 25.23 15.05 -17.40
N TYR A 332 24.63 13.94 -16.97
CA TYR A 332 23.19 13.76 -17.01
C TYR A 332 22.53 14.57 -15.88
N GLU A 333 21.71 15.55 -16.24
CA GLU A 333 21.20 16.57 -15.30
C GLU A 333 20.51 15.96 -14.08
N ALA A 334 19.60 15.00 -14.25
CA ALA A 334 18.89 14.40 -13.12
C ALA A 334 19.84 13.62 -12.18
N TYR A 335 20.92 13.04 -12.70
CA TYR A 335 21.95 12.41 -11.86
C TYR A 335 22.71 13.47 -11.05
N GLU A 336 23.16 14.54 -11.69
CA GLU A 336 23.94 15.59 -11.05
C GLU A 336 23.11 16.38 -10.02
N SER A 337 21.87 16.75 -10.36
CA SER A 337 20.97 17.47 -9.44
C SER A 337 20.51 16.59 -8.29
N GLY A 338 20.17 15.32 -8.55
CA GLY A 338 19.80 14.35 -7.53
C GLY A 338 20.92 14.10 -6.51
N LYS A 339 22.17 13.98 -6.96
CA LYS A 339 23.33 13.87 -6.07
C LYS A 339 23.55 15.12 -5.23
N LYS A 340 23.46 16.29 -5.88
CA LYS A 340 23.65 17.58 -5.21
C LYS A 340 22.62 17.80 -4.09
N GLU A 341 21.38 17.38 -4.30
CA GLU A 341 20.27 17.50 -3.32
C GLU A 341 20.17 16.29 -2.37
N GLY A 342 20.95 15.24 -2.65
CA GLY A 342 21.04 14.03 -1.85
C GLY A 342 19.75 13.21 -1.83
N VAL A 343 18.98 13.23 -2.92
CA VAL A 343 17.62 12.64 -2.99
C VAL A 343 17.61 11.12 -3.05
N PHE A 344 18.75 10.49 -3.33
CA PHE A 344 18.84 9.05 -3.52
C PHE A 344 18.83 8.26 -2.21
N ILE A 345 18.23 7.06 -2.28
CA ILE A 345 18.29 6.04 -1.22
C ILE A 345 19.76 5.67 -0.97
N LYS A 346 20.11 5.45 0.30
CA LYS A 346 21.49 5.19 0.74
C LYS A 346 21.61 3.89 1.53
N TYR A 347 22.83 3.39 1.64
CA TYR A 347 23.22 2.39 2.62
C TYR A 347 23.60 3.05 3.96
N PRO A 348 23.74 2.27 5.05
CA PRO A 348 24.11 2.80 6.38
C PRO A 348 25.49 3.46 6.43
N ASP A 349 26.38 3.15 5.49
CA ASP A 349 27.68 3.81 5.36
C ASP A 349 27.61 5.16 4.62
N GLY A 350 26.41 5.56 4.20
CA GLY A 350 26.14 6.82 3.50
C GLY A 350 26.32 6.76 1.98
N THR A 351 26.73 5.61 1.43
CA THR A 351 26.85 5.42 -0.03
C THR A 351 25.48 5.25 -0.69
N GLU A 352 25.32 5.71 -1.93
CA GLU A 352 24.05 5.64 -2.65
C GLU A 352 23.76 4.20 -3.12
N TYR A 353 22.53 3.74 -2.91
CA TYR A 353 22.10 2.44 -3.43
C TYR A 353 22.15 2.44 -4.96
N SER A 354 22.67 1.36 -5.56
CA SER A 354 22.74 1.21 -7.01
C SER A 354 22.13 -0.12 -7.44
N GLY A 355 21.26 -0.08 -8.44
CA GLY A 355 20.62 -1.24 -9.07
C GLY A 355 20.60 -1.10 -10.58
N GLN A 356 20.68 -2.20 -11.31
CA GLN A 356 20.61 -2.16 -12.78
C GLN A 356 19.16 -2.27 -13.27
N VAL A 357 18.80 -1.42 -14.23
CA VAL A 357 17.52 -1.39 -14.96
C VAL A 357 17.78 -0.91 -16.39
N TRP A 358 16.74 -0.60 -17.17
CA TRP A 358 16.83 -0.25 -18.60
C TRP A 358 18.00 0.66 -19.01
N PRO A 359 18.24 1.84 -18.40
CA PRO A 359 19.37 2.69 -18.77
C PRO A 359 20.74 2.20 -18.25
N GLY A 360 20.81 1.08 -17.52
CA GLY A 360 22.00 0.54 -16.89
C GLY A 360 21.99 0.70 -15.37
N TRP A 361 23.16 0.98 -14.77
CA TRP A 361 23.27 1.21 -13.33
C TRP A 361 22.60 2.53 -12.94
N CYS A 362 21.70 2.49 -11.95
CA CYS A 362 20.91 3.63 -11.50
C CYS A 362 20.95 3.81 -9.99
N HIS A 363 20.79 5.05 -9.55
CA HIS A 363 20.31 5.37 -8.21
C HIS A 363 18.79 5.60 -8.22
N PHE A 364 18.16 5.45 -7.06
CA PHE A 364 16.70 5.51 -6.91
C PHE A 364 16.34 6.62 -5.93
N PRO A 365 15.48 7.59 -6.31
CA PRO A 365 15.03 8.63 -5.40
C PRO A 365 14.28 8.04 -4.20
N ASP A 366 14.52 8.58 -3.02
CA ASP A 366 13.76 8.25 -1.82
C ASP A 366 12.47 9.08 -1.77
N PHE A 367 11.36 8.54 -2.28
CA PHE A 367 10.07 9.24 -2.28
C PHE A 367 9.45 9.42 -0.89
N THR A 368 10.00 8.80 0.15
CA THR A 368 9.59 9.04 1.54
C THR A 368 10.18 10.33 2.11
N ARG A 369 11.13 10.95 1.41
CA ARG A 369 11.72 12.24 1.75
C ARG A 369 11.02 13.39 1.03
N GLU A 370 10.61 14.44 1.76
CA GLU A 370 9.89 15.58 1.19
C GLU A 370 10.69 16.29 0.08
N GLU A 371 12.00 16.52 0.27
CA GLU A 371 12.81 17.19 -0.75
C GLU A 371 12.93 16.36 -2.04
N SER A 372 13.01 15.03 -1.95
CA SER A 372 13.03 14.15 -3.11
C SER A 372 11.73 14.23 -3.91
N ARG A 373 10.58 14.36 -3.25
CA ARG A 373 9.28 14.55 -3.92
C ARG A 373 9.21 15.88 -4.66
N LYS A 374 9.75 16.96 -4.07
CA LYS A 374 9.85 18.29 -4.71
C LYS A 374 10.77 18.25 -5.92
N TRP A 375 11.96 17.67 -5.75
CA TRP A 375 12.92 17.46 -6.84
C TRP A 375 12.28 16.68 -8.00
N TRP A 376 11.59 15.59 -7.70
CA TRP A 376 10.87 14.78 -8.70
C TRP A 376 9.81 15.61 -9.44
N ALA A 377 8.96 16.35 -8.70
CA ALA A 377 7.93 17.22 -9.28
C ALA A 377 8.50 18.31 -10.19
N ASP A 378 9.64 18.90 -9.82
CA ASP A 378 10.26 19.98 -10.60
C ASP A 378 10.68 19.54 -12.01
N HIS A 379 11.08 18.28 -12.19
CA HIS A 379 11.43 17.74 -13.51
C HIS A 379 10.21 17.56 -14.44
N PHE A 380 8.99 17.48 -13.89
CA PHE A 380 7.78 17.36 -14.70
C PHE A 380 7.29 18.69 -15.27
N LYS A 381 7.83 19.84 -14.84
CA LYS A 381 7.45 21.17 -15.36
C LYS A 381 7.59 21.27 -16.86
N ASP A 382 8.70 20.78 -17.40
CA ASP A 382 8.95 20.82 -18.83
C ASP A 382 7.99 19.91 -19.61
N TYR A 383 7.62 18.75 -19.05
CA TYR A 383 6.67 17.83 -19.66
C TYR A 383 5.25 18.41 -19.69
N VAL A 384 4.80 19.00 -18.59
CA VAL A 384 3.50 19.68 -18.52
C VAL A 384 3.49 20.88 -19.47
N ALA A 385 4.56 21.67 -19.53
CA ALA A 385 4.69 22.79 -20.46
C ALA A 385 4.71 22.37 -21.94
N LEU A 386 5.23 21.18 -22.26
CA LEU A 386 5.16 20.58 -23.60
C LEU A 386 3.73 20.11 -23.96
N GLY A 387 2.86 19.95 -22.96
CA GLY A 387 1.48 19.51 -23.14
C GLY A 387 1.26 18.02 -22.90
N VAL A 388 2.11 17.34 -22.12
CA VAL A 388 1.80 15.99 -21.64
C VAL A 388 0.64 16.06 -20.64
N ASP A 389 -0.35 15.18 -20.78
CA ASP A 389 -1.60 15.18 -20.00
C ASP A 389 -1.64 14.11 -18.90
N GLY A 390 -0.76 13.10 -18.96
CA GLY A 390 -0.70 12.04 -17.97
C GLY A 390 0.65 11.36 -17.88
N PHE A 391 0.86 10.67 -16.76
CA PHE A 391 2.13 10.01 -16.43
C PHE A 391 1.84 8.58 -15.95
N TRP A 392 2.46 7.61 -16.60
CA TRP A 392 2.45 6.21 -16.16
C TRP A 392 3.71 5.95 -15.35
N ASN A 393 3.59 5.81 -14.03
CA ASN A 393 4.71 5.42 -13.17
C ASN A 393 4.93 3.92 -13.26
N ASP A 394 6.06 3.50 -13.82
CA ASP A 394 6.40 2.08 -14.05
C ASP A 394 7.61 1.67 -13.19
N MET A 395 7.88 0.36 -13.09
CA MET A 395 9.08 -0.22 -12.45
C MET A 395 9.25 0.15 -10.96
N ASN A 396 8.15 0.42 -10.26
CA ASN A 396 8.13 1.10 -8.96
C ASN A 396 7.81 0.20 -7.75
N GLU A 397 8.04 -1.10 -7.88
CA GLU A 397 8.27 -2.03 -6.76
C GLU A 397 9.63 -1.76 -6.09
N ILE A 398 10.42 -0.90 -6.75
CA ILE A 398 11.86 -0.90 -7.02
C ILE A 398 12.26 -2.13 -7.84
N ALA A 399 11.80 -2.16 -9.10
CA ALA A 399 12.27 -3.16 -10.05
C ALA A 399 13.76 -2.95 -10.31
N THR A 400 14.53 -4.03 -10.20
CA THR A 400 15.95 -4.08 -10.52
C THR A 400 16.23 -5.46 -11.11
N TRP A 401 17.17 -5.54 -12.04
CA TRP A 401 17.57 -6.83 -12.57
C TRP A 401 18.07 -7.73 -11.44
N GLY A 402 17.52 -8.95 -11.37
CA GLY A 402 17.77 -9.90 -10.30
C GLY A 402 16.75 -9.88 -9.17
N ASN A 403 15.86 -8.88 -9.08
CA ASN A 403 14.69 -8.84 -8.18
C ASN A 403 15.00 -9.06 -6.68
N MET A 404 16.21 -8.73 -6.24
CA MET A 404 16.68 -8.95 -4.87
C MET A 404 17.29 -7.67 -4.29
N LEU A 405 16.43 -6.87 -3.67
CA LEU A 405 16.82 -5.64 -2.98
C LEU A 405 17.45 -5.96 -1.61
N PRO A 406 18.52 -5.25 -1.20
CA PRO A 406 19.06 -5.35 0.17
C PRO A 406 18.06 -4.84 1.21
N ASP A 407 17.94 -5.52 2.35
CA ASP A 407 17.03 -5.13 3.45
C ASP A 407 17.50 -3.90 4.25
N LEU A 408 18.72 -3.45 4.00
CA LEU A 408 19.43 -2.41 4.77
C LEU A 408 19.51 -1.05 4.05
N MET A 409 18.82 -0.87 2.92
CA MET A 409 18.74 0.47 2.31
C MET A 409 17.92 1.38 3.22
N GLU A 410 18.44 2.57 3.49
CA GLU A 410 17.89 3.57 4.41
C GLU A 410 16.95 4.52 3.67
N PHE A 411 15.77 4.72 4.23
CA PHE A 411 14.72 5.61 3.79
C PHE A 411 14.45 6.69 4.85
N ASP A 412 14.10 7.90 4.44
CA ASP A 412 13.88 9.04 5.31
C ASP A 412 12.61 8.92 6.17
N PHE A 413 11.54 8.39 5.58
CA PHE A 413 10.23 8.24 6.21
C PHE A 413 9.67 9.54 6.83
N ASP A 414 9.72 10.65 6.08
CA ASP A 414 9.41 12.00 6.56
C ASP A 414 10.09 12.29 7.92
N GLY A 415 11.37 11.92 8.02
CA GLY A 415 12.21 12.06 9.21
C GLY A 415 12.18 10.91 10.22
N ARG A 416 11.24 9.95 10.15
CA ARG A 416 11.15 8.82 11.11
C ARG A 416 12.28 7.80 10.95
N LYS A 417 12.89 7.74 9.76
CA LYS A 417 13.90 6.77 9.33
C LYS A 417 13.40 5.33 9.36
N SER A 418 13.61 4.60 8.27
CA SER A 418 13.40 3.15 8.23
C SER A 418 14.23 2.52 7.13
N THR A 419 14.07 1.22 6.92
CA THR A 419 14.79 0.50 5.86
C THR A 419 13.86 -0.07 4.80
N THR A 420 14.44 -0.71 3.78
CA THR A 420 13.72 -1.50 2.77
C THR A 420 12.64 -2.41 3.35
N ARG A 421 12.86 -2.95 4.57
CA ARG A 421 11.91 -3.84 5.24
C ARG A 421 10.52 -3.20 5.42
N GLU A 422 10.47 -1.91 5.72
CA GLU A 422 9.22 -1.12 5.84
C GLU A 422 8.90 -0.36 4.53
N GLY A 423 9.94 0.07 3.79
CA GLY A 423 9.84 1.00 2.66
C GLY A 423 9.43 0.39 1.33
N ARG A 424 9.74 -0.88 1.06
CA ARG A 424 9.55 -1.47 -0.28
C ARG A 424 8.10 -1.40 -0.77
N ASN A 425 7.14 -1.81 0.05
CA ASN A 425 5.73 -1.79 -0.33
C ASN A 425 5.16 -0.36 -0.48
N LEU A 426 5.84 0.65 0.07
CA LEU A 426 5.44 2.05 -0.02
C LEU A 426 6.05 2.77 -1.22
N TYR A 427 7.13 2.25 -1.80
CA TYR A 427 7.90 2.96 -2.82
C TYR A 427 7.05 3.43 -4.00
N GLY A 428 6.33 2.51 -4.65
CA GLY A 428 5.47 2.82 -5.79
C GLY A 428 4.31 3.73 -5.45
N MET A 429 3.71 3.55 -4.27
CA MET A 429 2.65 4.46 -3.78
C MET A 429 3.20 5.89 -3.59
N MET A 430 4.40 6.02 -3.03
CA MET A 430 5.03 7.31 -2.79
C MET A 430 5.53 7.96 -4.09
N MET A 431 6.00 7.17 -5.08
CA MET A 431 6.28 7.67 -6.42
C MET A 431 5.02 8.22 -7.09
N ALA A 432 3.93 7.45 -7.08
CA ALA A 432 2.65 7.86 -7.65
C ALA A 432 2.10 9.12 -6.99
N ARG A 433 2.18 9.19 -5.65
CA ARG A 433 1.83 10.40 -4.89
C ARG A 433 2.68 11.60 -5.29
N SER A 434 3.99 11.41 -5.42
CA SER A 434 4.93 12.48 -5.81
C SER A 434 4.63 13.01 -7.21
N THR A 435 4.36 12.13 -8.18
CA THR A 435 3.95 12.54 -9.53
C THR A 435 2.60 13.25 -9.52
N TYR A 436 1.59 12.71 -8.84
CA TYR A 436 0.25 13.33 -8.80
C TYR A 436 0.24 14.69 -8.09
N GLU A 437 0.77 14.78 -6.87
CA GLU A 437 0.82 16.04 -6.12
C GLU A 437 1.73 17.07 -6.79
N GLY A 438 2.84 16.62 -7.39
CA GLY A 438 3.77 17.46 -8.12
C GLY A 438 3.17 18.08 -9.38
N THR A 439 2.50 17.28 -10.20
CA THR A 439 1.98 17.71 -11.51
C THR A 439 0.65 18.44 -11.42
N LYS A 440 -0.17 18.16 -10.40
CA LYS A 440 -1.46 18.84 -10.19
C LYS A 440 -1.35 20.36 -10.00
N ASN A 441 -0.18 20.83 -9.54
CA ASN A 441 0.06 22.25 -9.25
C ASN A 441 0.76 23.00 -10.40
N LEU A 442 1.03 22.32 -11.52
CA LEU A 442 1.68 22.84 -12.71
C LEU A 442 0.63 23.09 -13.80
#